data_AF-A0AB36RJ48-F1
#
_entry.id   AF-A0AB36RJ48-F1
#
_cell.length_a   1.000
_cell.length_b   1.000
_cell.length_c   1.000
_cell.angle_alpha   90.00
_cell.angle_beta   90.00
_cell.angle_gamma   90.00
#
_symmetry.space_group_name_H-M   'P 1'
#
loop_
_entity.id
_entity.type
_entity.pdbx_description
1 polymer ?
#
loop_
_entity_poly.entity_id
_entity_poly.type
_entity_poly.pdbx_seq_one_letter_code
_entity_poly.pdbx_strand_id
1 'polypeptide(L)'
;MPEAVRLMLACWAVMIGGELIHQILTVVMTVLDPAPLRESAKEAAKGQELSDVMLNLGIYGSVVLMALIQLLILAGFVVALRMVANRGKRAAAARRLLQIFATYFALRMVTLYMMSPGSTAVPIALYGADGVVQIVLGVAGALGLFYASQKDSGDWVEPPEQQAAQQPQHDDPAGKQ
;
A
#
# COMPACT_ATOMS: atom_id res chain seq x y z
N MET A 1 2.79 24.26 -4.43
CA MET A 1 2.72 23.09 -3.53
C MET A 1 4.02 23.03 -2.73
N PRO A 2 3.98 22.82 -1.40
CA PRO A 2 5.18 22.64 -0.59
C PRO A 2 6.04 21.46 -1.07
N GLU A 3 7.35 21.53 -0.85
CA GLU A 3 8.27 20.46 -1.27
C GLU A 3 7.98 19.14 -0.55
N ALA A 4 7.73 19.19 0.77
CA ALA A 4 7.36 18.02 1.55
C ALA A 4 6.12 17.30 0.99
N VAL A 5 5.12 18.07 0.54
CA VAL A 5 3.91 17.52 -0.09
C VAL A 5 4.23 16.85 -1.41
N ARG A 6 5.09 17.46 -2.24
CA ARG A 6 5.51 16.87 -3.53
C ARG A 6 6.21 15.54 -3.32
N LEU A 7 7.14 15.49 -2.36
CA LEU A 7 7.91 14.29 -2.05
C LEU A 7 7.04 13.20 -1.41
N MET A 8 6.14 13.58 -0.48
CA MET A 8 5.13 12.67 0.08
C MET A 8 4.28 12.02 -1.02
N LEU A 9 3.71 12.82 -1.92
CA LEU A 9 2.87 12.32 -3.01
C LEU A 9 3.66 11.44 -3.99
N ALA A 10 4.89 11.82 -4.31
CA ALA A 10 5.77 11.02 -5.17
C ALA A 10 6.11 9.66 -4.52
N CYS A 11 6.46 9.66 -3.24
CA CYS A 11 6.75 8.44 -2.49
C CYS A 11 5.54 7.51 -2.46
N TRP A 12 4.34 8.04 -2.16
CA TRP A 12 3.12 7.23 -2.17
C TRP A 12 2.71 6.78 -3.58
N ALA A 13 2.97 7.58 -4.62
CA ALA A 13 2.76 7.16 -6.00
C ALA A 13 3.66 5.98 -6.39
N VAL A 14 4.95 6.02 -6.01
CA VAL A 14 5.91 4.92 -6.22
C VAL A 14 5.47 3.68 -5.45
N MET A 15 5.06 3.83 -4.18
CA MET A 15 4.56 2.73 -3.36
C MET A 15 3.34 2.06 -4.00
N ILE A 16 2.34 2.83 -4.44
CA ILE A 16 1.14 2.32 -5.11
C ILE A 16 1.49 1.69 -6.46
N GLY A 17 2.33 2.35 -7.27
CA GLY A 17 2.72 1.86 -8.58
C GLY A 17 3.49 0.55 -8.51
N GLY A 18 4.42 0.44 -7.57
CA GLY A 18 5.15 -0.82 -7.39
C GLY A 18 4.33 -1.91 -6.69
N GLU A 19 3.28 -1.58 -5.93
CA GLU A 19 2.34 -2.59 -5.42
C GLU A 19 1.60 -3.28 -6.56
N LEU A 20 1.27 -2.55 -7.63
CA LEU A 20 0.72 -3.15 -8.84
C LEU A 20 1.71 -4.15 -9.47
N ILE A 21 3.00 -3.79 -9.53
CA ILE A 21 4.05 -4.65 -10.08
C ILE A 21 4.19 -5.91 -9.23
N HIS A 22 4.31 -5.75 -7.91
CA HIS A 22 4.36 -6.87 -6.95
C HIS A 22 3.14 -7.80 -7.10
N GLN A 23 1.95 -7.24 -7.26
CA GLN A 23 0.73 -8.01 -7.45
C GLN A 23 0.77 -8.83 -8.75
N ILE A 24 1.23 -8.23 -9.86
CA ILE A 24 1.40 -8.95 -11.13
C ILE A 24 2.39 -10.10 -10.97
N LEU A 25 3.55 -9.84 -10.34
CA LEU A 25 4.57 -10.87 -10.09
C LEU A 25 4.01 -12.01 -9.23
N THR A 26 3.26 -11.68 -8.18
CA THR A 26 2.62 -12.66 -7.30
C THR A 26 1.65 -13.55 -8.05
N VAL A 27 0.78 -12.98 -8.90
CA VAL A 27 -0.15 -13.75 -9.73
C VAL A 27 0.61 -14.65 -10.70
N VAL A 28 1.65 -14.14 -11.37
CA VAL A 28 2.48 -14.94 -12.29
C VAL A 28 3.15 -16.10 -11.56
N MET A 29 3.79 -15.86 -10.41
CA MET A 29 4.43 -16.91 -9.62
C MET A 29 3.43 -17.97 -9.14
N THR A 30 2.23 -17.55 -8.75
CA THR A 30 1.16 -18.45 -8.31
C THR A 30 0.60 -19.32 -9.44
N VAL A 31 0.51 -18.77 -10.65
CA VAL A 31 0.08 -19.53 -11.84
C VAL A 31 1.17 -20.49 -12.31
N LEU A 32 2.45 -20.10 -12.19
CA LEU A 32 3.59 -20.96 -12.53
C LEU A 32 3.73 -22.15 -11.58
N ASP A 33 3.48 -21.94 -10.28
CA ASP A 33 3.47 -23.01 -9.29
C ASP A 33 2.27 -22.93 -8.34
N PRO A 34 1.14 -23.58 -8.71
CA PRO A 34 -0.02 -23.67 -7.84
C PRO A 34 0.11 -24.79 -6.79
N ALA A 35 1.22 -25.51 -6.70
CA ALA A 35 1.36 -26.66 -5.78
C ALA A 35 1.09 -26.29 -4.31
N PRO A 36 1.57 -25.15 -3.77
CA PRO A 36 1.28 -24.76 -2.39
C PRO A 36 -0.22 -24.51 -2.13
N LEU A 37 -0.92 -23.93 -3.11
CA LEU A 37 -2.37 -23.71 -3.03
C LEU A 37 -3.13 -25.04 -3.14
N ARG A 38 -2.64 -25.96 -3.97
CA ARG A 38 -3.24 -27.29 -4.13
C ARG A 38 -3.10 -28.12 -2.87
N GLU A 39 -1.95 -28.07 -2.21
CA GLU A 39 -1.73 -28.74 -0.94
C GLU A 39 -2.66 -28.18 0.14
N SER A 40 -2.70 -26.85 0.28
CA SER A 40 -3.59 -26.15 1.22
C SER A 40 -5.07 -26.48 0.97
N ALA A 41 -5.50 -26.52 -0.30
CA ALA A 41 -6.87 -26.88 -0.68
C ALA A 41 -7.19 -28.34 -0.36
N LYS A 42 -6.25 -29.27 -0.60
CA LYS A 42 -6.40 -30.68 -0.22
C LYS A 42 -6.48 -30.86 1.29
N GLU A 43 -5.69 -30.10 2.05
CA GLU A 43 -5.77 -30.10 3.50
C GLU A 43 -7.12 -29.61 4.01
N ALA A 44 -7.61 -28.51 3.44
CA ALA A 44 -8.94 -27.96 3.78
C ALA A 44 -10.09 -28.91 3.38
N ALA A 45 -9.89 -29.72 2.35
CA ALA A 45 -10.87 -30.70 1.86
C ALA A 45 -10.69 -32.11 2.44
N LYS A 46 -9.84 -32.30 3.46
CA LYS A 46 -9.67 -33.61 4.12
C LYS A 46 -11.02 -34.19 4.53
N GLY A 47 -11.40 -35.33 3.95
CA GLY A 47 -12.68 -36.00 4.19
C GLY A 47 -13.78 -35.73 3.15
N GLN A 48 -13.52 -34.92 2.12
CA GLN A 48 -14.42 -34.71 0.98
C GLN A 48 -13.74 -35.15 -0.32
N GLU A 49 -14.42 -35.98 -1.13
CA GLU A 49 -13.97 -36.26 -2.50
C GLU A 49 -14.36 -35.10 -3.41
N LEU A 50 -13.43 -34.15 -3.57
CA LEU A 50 -13.57 -33.10 -4.58
C LEU A 50 -13.03 -33.61 -5.92
N SER A 51 -13.82 -33.42 -6.98
CA SER A 51 -13.33 -33.64 -8.34
C SER A 51 -12.15 -32.70 -8.65
N ASP A 52 -11.20 -33.15 -9.48
CA ASP A 52 -10.07 -32.31 -9.91
C ASP A 52 -10.53 -30.99 -10.57
N VAL A 53 -11.70 -31.01 -11.22
CA VAL A 53 -12.32 -29.81 -11.80
C VAL A 53 -12.73 -28.82 -10.72
N MET A 54 -13.43 -29.27 -9.67
CA MET A 54 -13.80 -28.40 -8.55
C MET A 54 -12.58 -27.87 -7.79
N LEU A 55 -11.56 -28.71 -7.64
CA LEU A 55 -10.32 -28.34 -6.96
C LEU A 55 -9.57 -27.26 -7.75
N ASN A 56 -9.41 -27.43 -9.06
CA ASN A 56 -8.77 -26.43 -9.91
C ASN A 56 -9.58 -25.12 -10.00
N LEU A 57 -10.91 -25.20 -10.10
CA LEU A 57 -11.77 -24.03 -10.11
C LEU A 57 -11.68 -23.25 -8.80
N GLY A 58 -11.59 -23.96 -7.66
CA GLY A 58 -11.38 -23.35 -6.34
C GLY A 58 -10.03 -22.65 -6.23
N ILE A 59 -8.94 -23.29 -6.68
CA ILE A 59 -7.59 -22.70 -6.68
C ILE A 59 -7.57 -21.44 -7.55
N TYR A 60 -7.86 -21.54 -8.85
CA TYR A 60 -7.75 -20.38 -9.74
C TYR A 60 -8.81 -19.31 -9.44
N GLY A 61 -10.01 -19.72 -9.01
CA GLY A 61 -11.06 -18.80 -8.56
C GLY A 61 -10.61 -17.98 -7.35
N SER A 62 -9.96 -18.62 -6.36
CA SER A 62 -9.42 -17.93 -5.19
C SER A 62 -8.29 -16.95 -5.54
N VAL A 63 -7.40 -17.32 -6.47
CA VAL A 63 -6.31 -16.46 -6.95
C VAL A 63 -6.88 -15.23 -7.65
N VAL A 64 -7.85 -15.41 -8.55
CA VAL A 64 -8.51 -14.30 -9.26
C VAL A 64 -9.25 -13.41 -8.26
N LEU A 65 -10.02 -13.99 -7.34
CA LEU A 65 -10.77 -13.23 -6.34
C LEU A 65 -9.84 -12.38 -5.46
N MET A 66 -8.74 -12.96 -4.97
CA MET A 66 -7.76 -12.21 -4.18
C MET A 66 -7.09 -11.10 -4.99
N ALA A 67 -6.74 -11.37 -6.24
CA ALA A 67 -6.20 -10.35 -7.12
C ALA A 67 -7.20 -9.20 -7.33
N LEU A 68 -8.49 -9.48 -7.53
CA LEU A 68 -9.52 -8.45 -7.69
C LEU A 68 -9.71 -7.61 -6.42
N ILE A 69 -9.72 -8.25 -5.25
CA ILE A 69 -9.81 -7.54 -3.95
C ILE A 69 -8.62 -6.60 -3.79
N GLN A 70 -7.40 -7.07 -4.09
CA GLN A 70 -6.20 -6.26 -3.96
C GLN A 70 -6.16 -5.11 -4.97
N LEU A 71 -6.64 -5.32 -6.21
CA LEU A 71 -6.82 -4.23 -7.18
C LEU A 71 -7.85 -3.19 -6.71
N LEU A 72 -8.93 -3.62 -6.06
CA LEU A 72 -9.93 -2.70 -5.51
C LEU A 72 -9.34 -1.84 -4.39
N ILE A 73 -8.56 -2.44 -3.49
CA ILE A 73 -7.83 -1.72 -2.44
C ILE A 73 -6.85 -0.71 -3.06
N LEU A 74 -6.10 -1.15 -4.08
CA LEU A 74 -5.13 -0.31 -4.78
C LEU A 74 -5.80 0.88 -5.48
N ALA A 75 -6.95 0.66 -6.13
CA ALA A 75 -7.76 1.73 -6.71
C ALA A 75 -8.22 2.73 -5.63
N GLY A 76 -8.58 2.23 -4.44
CA GLY A 76 -8.85 3.05 -3.26
C GLY A 76 -7.67 3.96 -2.87
N PHE A 77 -6.44 3.44 -2.91
CA PHE A 77 -5.24 4.25 -2.65
C PHE A 77 -4.98 5.30 -3.73
N VAL A 78 -5.20 4.98 -5.00
CA VAL A 78 -5.10 5.96 -6.10
C VAL A 78 -6.10 7.10 -5.89
N VAL A 79 -7.34 6.77 -5.50
CA VAL A 79 -8.37 7.77 -5.19
C VAL A 79 -7.98 8.60 -3.96
N ALA A 80 -7.48 7.96 -2.90
CA ALA A 80 -6.97 8.66 -1.71
C ALA A 80 -5.82 9.61 -2.05
N LEU A 81 -4.86 9.16 -2.87
CA LEU A 81 -3.72 9.98 -3.30
C LEU A 81 -4.19 11.18 -4.10
N ARG A 82 -5.13 11.00 -5.04
CA ARG A 82 -5.74 12.11 -5.80
C ARG A 82 -6.50 13.08 -4.89
N MET A 83 -7.20 12.59 -3.87
CA MET A 83 -7.88 13.46 -2.90
C MET A 83 -6.90 14.32 -2.11
N VAL A 84 -5.74 13.78 -1.73
CA VAL A 84 -4.67 14.56 -1.05
C VAL A 84 -4.04 15.56 -2.02
N ALA A 85 -3.73 15.14 -3.25
CA ALA A 85 -3.14 16.01 -4.26
C ALA A 85 -4.03 17.21 -4.60
N ASN A 86 -5.34 16.99 -4.71
CA ASN A 86 -6.32 18.01 -5.10
C ASN A 86 -6.92 18.77 -3.91
N ARG A 87 -6.45 18.54 -2.67
CA ARG A 87 -7.00 19.14 -1.44
C ARG A 87 -8.53 18.96 -1.32
N GLY A 88 -9.03 17.77 -1.65
CA GLY A 88 -10.47 17.49 -1.58
C GLY A 88 -11.03 17.60 -0.16
N LYS A 89 -12.36 17.67 -0.02
CA LYS A 89 -13.07 17.81 1.28
C LYS A 89 -12.66 16.77 2.35
N ARG A 90 -12.14 15.62 1.92
CA ARG A 90 -11.69 14.51 2.79
C ARG A 90 -10.17 14.28 2.73
N ALA A 91 -9.39 15.27 2.29
CA ALA A 91 -7.94 15.14 2.11
C ALA A 91 -7.21 14.74 3.40
N ALA A 92 -7.62 15.28 4.56
CA ALA A 92 -7.04 14.90 5.85
C ALA A 92 -7.27 13.40 6.18
N ALA A 93 -8.49 12.90 5.97
CA ALA A 93 -8.81 11.49 6.16
C ALA A 93 -8.08 10.59 5.15
N ALA A 94 -8.02 11.00 3.88
CA ALA A 94 -7.30 10.30 2.83
C ALA A 94 -5.79 10.18 3.13
N ARG A 95 -5.19 11.26 3.64
CA ARG A 95 -3.80 11.26 4.07
C ARG A 95 -3.56 10.32 5.25
N ARG A 96 -4.44 10.33 6.26
CA ARG A 96 -4.32 9.43 7.41
C ARG A 96 -4.44 7.97 7.00
N LEU A 97 -5.35 7.65 6.07
CA LEU A 97 -5.45 6.33 5.46
C LEU A 97 -4.13 5.92 4.79
N LEU A 98 -3.57 6.78 3.94
CA LEU A 98 -2.29 6.51 3.26
C LEU A 98 -1.12 6.37 4.23
N GLN A 99 -1.10 7.11 5.35
CA GLN A 99 -0.11 6.91 6.41
C GLN A 99 -0.22 5.53 7.05
N ILE A 100 -1.42 5.10 7.45
CA ILE A 100 -1.62 3.77 8.06
C ILE A 100 -1.13 2.67 7.11
N PHE A 101 -1.49 2.75 5.83
CA PHE A 101 -1.06 1.76 4.86
C PHE A 101 0.42 1.85 4.52
N ALA A 102 1.01 3.04 4.44
CA ALA A 102 2.45 3.19 4.26
C ALA A 102 3.24 2.53 5.40
N THR A 103 2.75 2.60 6.65
CA THR A 103 3.32 1.85 7.78
C THR A 103 3.22 0.35 7.56
N TYR A 104 2.06 -0.14 7.10
CA TYR A 104 1.88 -1.55 6.74
C TYR A 104 2.88 -1.99 5.66
N PHE A 105 3.05 -1.22 4.58
CA PHE A 105 4.02 -1.55 3.52
C PHE A 105 5.46 -1.57 4.01
N ALA A 106 5.85 -0.61 4.85
CA ALA A 106 7.17 -0.57 5.45
C ALA A 106 7.41 -1.78 6.36
N LEU A 107 6.43 -2.14 7.20
CA LEU A 107 6.51 -3.33 8.05
C LEU A 107 6.55 -4.61 7.22
N ARG A 108 5.71 -4.71 6.17
CA ARG A 108 5.67 -5.86 5.26
C ARG A 108 7.05 -6.12 4.64
N MET A 109 7.72 -5.07 4.20
CA MET A 109 9.07 -5.16 3.65
C MET A 109 10.07 -5.77 4.65
N VAL A 110 9.98 -5.41 5.94
CA VAL A 110 10.84 -6.01 6.99
C VAL A 110 10.55 -7.51 7.15
N THR A 111 9.27 -7.91 7.08
CA THR A 111 8.89 -9.32 7.25
C THR A 111 9.34 -10.23 6.11
N LEU A 112 9.67 -9.68 4.93
CA LEU A 112 10.15 -10.48 3.80
C LEU A 112 11.42 -11.26 4.11
N TYR A 113 12.32 -10.67 4.89
CA TYR A 113 13.56 -11.32 5.29
C TYR A 113 13.35 -12.49 6.25
N MET A 114 12.14 -12.65 6.79
CA MET A 114 11.76 -13.77 7.65
C MET A 114 11.12 -14.93 6.85
N MET A 115 10.85 -14.75 5.56
CA MET A 115 10.24 -15.77 4.70
C MET A 115 11.29 -16.48 3.84
N SER A 116 11.19 -17.80 3.72
CA SER A 116 11.99 -18.60 2.78
C SER A 116 11.18 -18.92 1.52
N PRO A 117 11.78 -18.97 0.32
CA PRO A 117 11.08 -19.37 -0.90
C PRO A 117 10.53 -20.79 -0.75
N GLY A 118 9.21 -20.94 -0.92
CA GLY A 118 8.52 -22.23 -0.76
C GLY A 118 8.44 -23.08 -2.03
N SER A 119 8.88 -22.57 -3.19
CA SER A 119 8.76 -23.25 -4.48
C SER A 119 10.12 -23.53 -5.11
N THR A 120 10.26 -24.73 -5.68
CA THR A 120 11.40 -25.11 -6.54
C THR A 120 11.12 -24.92 -8.03
N ALA A 121 9.87 -24.63 -8.41
CA ALA A 121 9.43 -24.50 -9.80
C ALA A 121 9.46 -23.05 -10.31
N VAL A 122 9.38 -22.07 -9.41
CA VAL A 122 9.49 -20.65 -9.76
C VAL A 122 10.97 -20.25 -9.89
N PRO A 123 11.40 -19.62 -10.99
CA PRO A 123 12.76 -19.12 -11.15
C PRO A 123 13.19 -18.21 -9.99
N ILE A 124 14.37 -18.45 -9.40
CA ILE A 124 14.94 -17.63 -8.31
C ILE A 124 15.01 -16.15 -8.70
N ALA A 125 15.26 -15.85 -9.98
CA ALA A 125 15.28 -14.50 -10.50
C ALA A 125 13.95 -13.75 -10.29
N LEU A 126 12.79 -14.42 -10.35
CA LEU A 126 11.49 -13.80 -10.09
C LEU A 126 11.32 -13.43 -8.61
N TYR A 127 11.75 -14.30 -7.70
CA TYR A 127 11.77 -13.99 -6.27
C TYR A 127 12.71 -12.81 -5.95
N GLY A 128 13.89 -12.79 -6.58
CA GLY A 128 14.82 -11.67 -6.44
C GLY A 128 14.25 -10.36 -6.97
N ALA A 129 13.62 -10.39 -8.15
CA ALA A 129 12.96 -9.22 -8.73
C ALA A 129 11.81 -8.71 -7.86
N ASP A 130 10.96 -9.62 -7.37
CA ASP A 130 9.87 -9.26 -6.46
C ASP A 130 10.39 -8.67 -5.14
N GLY A 131 11.43 -9.27 -4.55
CA GLY A 131 12.08 -8.75 -3.36
C GLY A 131 12.61 -7.31 -3.55
N VAL A 132 13.24 -7.02 -4.69
CA VAL A 132 13.69 -5.66 -5.02
C VAL A 132 12.51 -4.68 -5.09
N VAL A 133 11.42 -5.05 -5.78
CA VAL A 133 10.20 -4.25 -5.84
C VAL A 133 9.69 -3.95 -4.44
N GLN A 134 9.60 -4.97 -3.58
CA GLN A 134 9.08 -4.78 -2.23
C GLN A 134 10.00 -3.93 -1.33
N ILE A 135 11.32 -3.99 -1.51
CA ILE A 135 12.27 -3.09 -0.82
C ILE A 135 11.99 -1.64 -1.22
N VAL A 136 11.87 -1.37 -2.53
CA VAL A 136 11.55 -0.03 -3.04
C VAL A 136 10.24 0.49 -2.44
N LEU A 137 9.22 -0.37 -2.35
CA LEU A 137 7.92 -0.05 -1.77
C LEU A 137 8.02 0.29 -0.29
N GLY A 138 8.75 -0.51 0.49
CA GLY A 138 8.93 -0.28 1.91
C GLY A 138 9.68 1.03 2.18
N VAL A 139 10.73 1.31 1.42
CA VAL A 139 11.48 2.57 1.51
C VAL A 139 10.60 3.76 1.10
N ALA A 140 9.85 3.64 0.00
CA ALA A 140 8.91 4.67 -0.44
C ALA A 140 7.80 4.92 0.60
N GLY A 141 7.28 3.86 1.24
CA GLY A 141 6.33 3.97 2.34
C GLY A 141 6.92 4.72 3.54
N ALA A 142 8.13 4.36 3.97
CA ALA A 142 8.83 5.01 5.08
C ALA A 142 9.15 6.49 4.80
N LEU A 143 9.67 6.81 3.61
CA LEU A 143 9.91 8.21 3.21
C LEU A 143 8.61 8.98 3.06
N GLY A 144 7.56 8.36 2.51
CA GLY A 144 6.22 8.95 2.44
C GLY A 144 5.68 9.31 3.82
N LEU A 145 5.87 8.44 4.82
CA LEU A 145 5.53 8.74 6.23
C LEU A 145 6.32 9.91 6.79
N PHE A 146 7.63 9.93 6.54
CA PHE A 146 8.51 11.00 7.00
C PHE A 146 8.09 12.35 6.41
N TYR A 147 7.87 12.45 5.10
CA TYR A 147 7.37 13.69 4.50
C TYR A 147 5.94 14.02 4.93
N ALA A 148 5.11 13.00 5.20
CA ALA A 148 3.78 13.18 5.75
C ALA A 148 3.76 13.54 7.24
N SER A 149 4.87 13.55 7.98
CA SER A 149 4.89 14.05 9.37
C SER A 149 5.27 15.53 9.45
N GLN A 150 5.77 16.11 8.35
CA GLN A 150 6.15 17.52 8.31
C GLN A 150 4.93 18.44 8.38
N LYS A 151 5.13 19.60 9.02
CA LYS A 151 4.08 20.62 9.23
C LYS A 151 3.45 21.07 7.93
N ASP A 152 4.25 21.33 6.90
CA ASP A 152 3.78 21.73 5.57
C ASP A 152 2.80 20.73 4.95
N SER A 153 3.07 19.44 5.14
CA SER A 153 2.15 18.38 4.70
C SER A 153 0.87 18.43 5.53
N GLY A 154 0.99 18.67 6.85
CA GLY A 154 -0.06 18.98 7.83
C GLY A 154 -1.08 19.95 7.28
N ASP A 155 -0.59 21.17 7.17
CA ASP A 155 -1.32 22.36 6.80
C ASP A 155 -1.90 22.23 5.37
N TRP A 156 -1.25 21.47 4.47
CA TRP A 156 -1.74 21.26 3.10
C TRP A 156 -3.16 20.66 3.02
N VAL A 157 -3.52 19.76 3.93
CA VAL A 157 -4.81 19.06 3.92
C VAL A 157 -5.84 19.63 4.89
N GLU A 158 -5.45 20.62 5.70
CA GLU A 158 -6.37 21.29 6.62
C GLU A 158 -7.29 22.29 5.90
N PRO A 159 -8.57 22.41 6.33
CA PRO A 159 -9.47 23.45 5.87
C PRO A 159 -8.96 24.86 6.23
N PRO A 160 -9.17 25.88 5.38
CA PRO A 160 -8.71 27.26 5.63
C PRO A 160 -9.21 27.85 6.96
N GLU A 161 -10.41 27.47 7.42
CA GLU A 161 -11.00 27.94 8.69
C GLU A 161 -10.20 27.51 9.92
N GLN A 162 -9.53 26.35 9.86
CA GLN A 162 -8.70 25.84 10.97
C GLN A 162 -7.31 26.49 10.96
N GLN A 163 -6.83 26.92 9.80
CA GLN A 163 -5.55 27.64 9.66
C GLN A 163 -5.65 29.07 10.21
N ALA A 164 -6.79 29.75 10.00
CA ALA A 164 -7.07 31.07 10.56
C ALA A 164 -7.22 31.05 12.09
N ALA A 165 -7.76 29.96 12.66
CA ALA A 165 -7.89 29.79 14.10
C ALA A 165 -6.57 29.43 14.82
N GLN A 166 -5.58 28.91 14.09
CA GLN A 166 -4.25 28.53 14.61
C GLN A 166 -3.21 29.64 14.52
N GLN A 167 -3.49 30.77 13.85
CA GLN A 167 -2.71 31.99 14.04
C GLN A 167 -3.26 32.69 15.28
N PRO A 168 -2.63 32.58 16.46
CA PRO A 168 -2.96 33.51 17.53
C PRO A 168 -2.63 34.89 16.98
N GLN A 169 -3.58 35.80 17.10
CA GLN A 169 -3.41 37.21 16.88
C GLN A 169 -2.17 37.68 17.66
N HIS A 170 -1.01 37.67 17.00
CA HIS A 170 0.20 38.32 17.48
C HIS A 170 0.14 39.80 17.06
N ASP A 171 -1.04 40.42 17.26
CA ASP A 171 -1.13 41.87 17.35
C ASP A 171 -0.72 42.20 18.79
N ASP A 172 0.50 42.72 18.87
CA ASP A 172 1.14 43.23 20.07
C ASP A 172 0.22 44.17 20.87
N PRO A 173 -0.07 43.90 22.16
CA PRO A 173 -0.68 44.87 23.05
C PRO A 173 0.41 45.79 23.62
N ALA A 174 0.97 46.67 22.80
CA ALA A 174 1.81 47.77 23.25
C ALA A 174 1.22 49.08 22.73
N GLY A 175 0.69 50.00 23.51
CA GLY A 175 0.50 50.12 24.95
C GLY A 175 -0.27 51.43 25.12
N LYS A 176 -1.21 51.48 26.07
CA LYS A 176 -1.83 52.74 26.46
C LYS A 176 -0.76 53.67 27.02
N GLN A 177 -0.65 54.89 26.49
CA GLN A 177 -0.77 56.16 27.24
C GLN A 177 -0.82 57.33 26.25
#